data_AF-X1MP38-F1
#
_entry.id   AF-X1MP38-F1
#
_cell.length_a   1.000
_cell.length_b   1.000
_cell.length_c   1.000
_cell.angle_alpha   90.00
_cell.angle_beta   90.00
_cell.angle_gamma   90.00
#
_symmetry.space_group_name_H-M   'P 1'
#
loop_
_entity.id
_entity.type
_entity.pdbx_description
1 polymer ?
#
loop_
_entity_poly.entity_id
_entity_poly.type
_entity_poly.pdbx_seq_one_letter_code
_entity_poly.pdbx_strand_id
1 'polypeptide(L)' 'MSKKSVEQKPSETAIFAALYRAVANKEFKNERFGSDYLAEYFLPSHFKFFIKFKRIRAKTKAK' A
#
# COMPACT_ATOMS: atom_id res chain seq x y z
N MET A 1 -20.92 28.42 -0.09
CA MET A 1 -19.99 27.30 0.20
C MET A 1 -20.31 26.16 -0.75
N SER A 2 -19.53 26.00 -1.83
CA SER A 2 -19.67 24.84 -2.72
C SER A 2 -19.45 23.57 -1.90
N LYS A 3 -20.47 22.71 -1.80
CA LYS A 3 -20.35 21.40 -1.17
C LYS A 3 -19.40 20.57 -2.03
N LYS A 4 -18.08 20.71 -1.82
CA LYS A 4 -17.09 19.77 -2.34
C LYS A 4 -17.48 18.41 -1.77
N SER A 5 -18.13 17.59 -2.59
CA SER A 5 -18.47 16.22 -2.25
C SER A 5 -17.17 15.51 -1.87
N VAL A 6 -17.15 14.86 -0.71
CA VAL A 6 -16.03 14.00 -0.34
C VAL A 6 -15.88 12.95 -1.43
N GLU A 7 -14.74 12.96 -2.10
CA GLU A 7 -14.46 12.04 -3.20
C GLU A 7 -14.35 10.63 -2.61
N GLN A 8 -15.31 9.76 -2.93
CA GLN A 8 -15.40 8.44 -2.29
C GLN A 8 -14.34 7.46 -2.80
N LYS A 9 -13.68 7.78 -3.92
CA LYS A 9 -12.63 6.95 -4.50
C LYS A 9 -11.27 7.56 -4.17
N PRO A 10 -10.33 6.76 -3.64
CA PRO A 10 -8.96 7.22 -3.46
C PRO A 10 -8.32 7.48 -4.83
N SER A 11 -7.46 8.50 -4.90
CA SER A 11 -6.65 8.76 -6.08
C SER A 11 -5.68 7.61 -6.34
N GLU A 12 -5.23 7.47 -7.59
CA GLU A 12 -4.22 6.47 -7.95
C GLU A 12 -2.93 6.64 -7.15
N THR A 13 -2.52 7.88 -6.92
CA THR A 13 -1.37 8.22 -6.08
C THR A 13 -1.54 7.76 -4.63
N ALA A 14 -2.74 7.86 -4.06
CA ALA A 14 -3.01 7.38 -2.70
C ALA A 14 -2.94 5.84 -2.61
N ILE A 15 -3.48 5.14 -3.63
CA ILE A 15 -3.39 3.67 -3.72
C ILE A 15 -1.92 3.24 -3.84
N PHE A 16 -1.14 3.91 -4.69
CA PHE A 16 0.27 3.61 -4.87
C PHE A 16 1.07 3.86 -3.58
N ALA A 17 0.84 4.98 -2.90
CA ALA A 17 1.49 5.25 -1.61
C ALA A 17 1.14 4.21 -0.54
N ALA A 18 -0.11 3.74 -0.48
CA ALA A 18 -0.54 2.66 0.41
C ALA A 18 0.15 1.33 0.05
N LEU A 19 0.36 1.06 -1.25
CA LEU A 19 1.04 -0.15 -1.71
C LEU A 19 2.49 -0.21 -1.22
N TYR A 20 3.25 0.89 -1.39
CA TYR A 20 4.64 0.97 -0.93
C TYR A 20 4.74 0.81 0.59
N ARG A 21 3.84 1.47 1.34
CA ARG A 21 3.76 1.36 2.79
C ARG A 21 3.43 -0.06 3.25
N ALA A 22 2.49 -0.74 2.60
CA ALA A 22 2.15 -2.13 2.92
C ALA A 22 3.32 -3.09 2.61
N VAL A 23 4.04 -2.87 1.51
CA VAL A 23 5.23 -3.66 1.16
C VAL A 23 6.35 -3.43 2.17
N ALA A 24 6.64 -2.17 2.49
CA ALA A 24 7.66 -1.81 3.49
C ALA A 24 7.36 -2.47 4.85
N ASN A 25 6.11 -2.38 5.33
CA ASN A 25 5.72 -3.01 6.58
C ASN A 25 5.94 -4.54 6.58
N LYS A 26 5.64 -5.23 5.47
CA LYS A 26 5.85 -6.68 5.33
C LYS A 26 7.33 -7.07 5.26
N GLU A 27 8.19 -6.19 4.74
CA GLU A 27 9.63 -6.45 4.58
C GLU A 27 10.41 -6.13 5.85
N PHE A 28 10.10 -5.01 6.50
CA PHE A 28 10.82 -4.50 7.67
C PHE A 28 10.12 -4.84 9.00
N LYS A 29 9.03 -5.62 8.98
CA LYS A 29 8.35 -6.19 10.17
C LYS A 29 8.23 -5.23 11.37
N ASN A 30 7.52 -4.10 11.21
CA ASN A 30 7.33 -3.11 12.27
C ASN A 30 8.62 -2.52 12.88
N GLU A 31 9.76 -2.54 12.18
CA GLU A 31 10.91 -1.72 12.55
C GLU A 31 10.55 -0.22 12.56
N ARG A 32 11.44 0.59 13.13
CA ARG A 32 11.24 2.03 13.41
C ARG A 32 10.82 2.86 12.18
N PHE A 33 11.00 2.35 10.97
CA PHE A 33 10.63 3.00 9.71
C PHE A 33 9.64 2.12 8.91
N GLY A 34 8.55 2.73 8.42
CA GLY A 34 7.65 2.09 7.44
C GLY A 34 6.63 1.11 8.01
N SER A 35 6.39 1.12 9.33
CA SER A 35 5.44 0.25 10.03
C SER A 35 3.97 0.70 9.87
N ASP A 36 3.50 0.84 8.63
CA ASP A 36 2.08 1.05 8.37
C ASP A 36 1.38 -0.30 8.15
N TYR A 37 1.02 -0.94 9.27
CA TYR A 37 0.28 -2.21 9.25
C TYR A 37 -1.16 -2.06 8.76
N LEU A 38 -1.69 -0.84 8.73
CA LEU A 38 -3.04 -0.57 8.24
C LEU A 38 -3.07 -0.33 6.72
N ALA A 39 -1.95 0.03 6.09
CA ALA A 39 -1.87 0.30 4.66
C ALA A 39 -2.46 -0.82 3.79
N GLU A 40 -2.30 -2.08 4.17
CA GLU A 40 -2.84 -3.23 3.44
C GLU A 40 -4.38 -3.26 3.42
N TYR A 41 -5.05 -2.69 4.42
CA TYR A 41 -6.51 -2.64 4.46
C TYR A 41 -7.09 -1.79 3.35
N PHE A 42 -6.43 -0.67 3.01
CA PHE A 42 -6.84 0.29 2.00
C PHE A 42 -6.57 -0.15 0.56
N LEU A 43 -5.82 -1.25 0.37
CA LEU A 43 -5.53 -1.76 -0.96
C LEU A 43 -6.72 -2.53 -1.56
N PRO A 44 -6.92 -2.47 -2.88
CA PRO A 44 -7.78 -3.41 -3.59
C PRO A 44 -7.31 -4.87 -3.43
N SER A 45 -8.23 -5.83 -3.50
CA SER A 45 -7.95 -7.26 -3.27
C SER A 45 -6.86 -7.84 -4.17
N HIS A 46 -6.78 -7.40 -5.42
CA HIS A 46 -5.74 -7.87 -6.35
C HIS A 46 -4.34 -7.46 -5.89
N PHE A 47 -4.15 -6.22 -5.42
CA PHE A 47 -2.87 -5.78 -4.86
C PHE A 47 -2.48 -6.57 -3.62
N LYS A 48 -3.43 -6.84 -2.71
CA LYS A 48 -3.19 -7.68 -1.50
C LYS A 48 -2.69 -9.06 -1.89
N PHE A 49 -3.30 -9.67 -2.90
CA PHE A 49 -2.86 -10.97 -3.43
C PHE A 49 -1.42 -10.91 -3.97
N PHE A 50 -1.11 -9.91 -4.80
CA PHE A 50 0.24 -9.75 -5.37
C PHE A 50 1.32 -9.58 -4.30
N ILE A 51 1.10 -8.70 -3.31
CA ILE A 51 2.10 -8.43 -2.28
C ILE A 51 2.20 -9.54 -1.24
N LYS A 52 1.30 -10.54 -1.22
CA LYS A 52 1.40 -11.71 -0.32
C LYS A 52 2.64 -12.55 -0.62
N PHE A 53 3.03 -12.65 -1.89
CA PHE A 53 4.12 -13.51 -2.33
C PHE A 53 5.48 -12.82 -2.25
N LYS A 54 6.39 -13.36 -1.42
CA LYS A 54 7.78 -12.86 -1.25
C LYS A 54 8.54 -12.71 -2.57
N ARG A 55 8.39 -13.66 -3.50
CA ARG A 55 9.06 -13.63 -4.81
C ARG A 55 8.68 -12.41 -5.65
N ILE A 56 7.43 -11.95 -5.55
CA ILE A 56 6.94 -10.79 -6.30
C ILE A 56 7.53 -9.50 -5.71
N ARG A 57 7.52 -9.38 -4.38
CA ARG A 57 8.13 -8.23 -3.67
C ARG A 57 9.64 -8.12 -3.91
N ALA A 58 10.34 -9.26 -3.97
CA ALA A 58 11.78 -9.28 -4.25
C ALA A 58 12.14 -8.75 -5.65
N LYS A 59 11.28 -8.97 -6.66
CA LYS A 59 11.49 -8.41 -8.01
C LYS A 59 11.33 -6.89 -8.03
N THR A 60 10.49 -6.33 -7.17
CA THR A 60 10.29 -4.88 -7.06
C THR A 60 11.49 -4.15 -6.42
N LYS A 61 12.35 -4.85 -5.67
CA LYS A 61 13.60 -4.29 -5.09
C LYS A 61 14.73 -4.13 -6.12
N ALA A 62 14.68 -4.87 -7.23
CA ALA A 62 15.77 -4.95 -8.21
C ALA A 62 15.64 -3.96 -9.38
N LYS A 63 14.70 -3.01 -9.29
CA LYS A 63 14.41 -2.00 -10.31
C LYS A 63 14.34 -0.63 -9.65
#